data_AF-A0A2N2B6Z4-F1
#
_entry.id   AF-A0A2N2B6Z4-F1
#
_cell.length_a   1.000
_cell.length_b   1.000
_cell.length_c   1.000
_cell.angle_alpha   90.00
_cell.angle_beta   90.00
_cell.angle_gamma   90.00
#
_symmetry.space_group_name_H-M   'P 1'
#
loop_
_entity.id
_entity.type
_entity.pdbx_description
1 polymer ?
#
loop_
_entity_poly.entity_id
_entity_poly.type
_entity_poly.pdbx_seq_one_letter_code
_entity_poly.pdbx_strand_id
1 'polypeptide(L)' 'DGKLIGLHILGAHSTDLIHYGIIAMEGGLTIHQLQDMVFAHPTLGELFSDHVHSYYTF' A
#
# COMPACT_ATOMS: atom_id res chain seq x y z
N ASP A 1 16.08 4.56 -4.83
CA ASP A 1 15.03 5.57 -5.05
C ASP A 1 13.75 5.32 -4.25
N GLY A 2 13.63 4.22 -3.50
CA GLY A 2 12.53 4.04 -2.53
C GLY A 2 11.16 3.76 -3.17
N LYS A 3 11.16 3.44 -4.47
CA LYS A 3 9.97 3.05 -5.23
C LYS A 3 9.46 1.69 -4.77
N LEU A 4 8.15 1.53 -4.82
CA LEU A 4 7.54 0.20 -4.68
C LEU A 4 7.93 -0.66 -5.89
N ILE A 5 8.51 -1.84 -5.64
CA ILE A 5 8.97 -2.77 -6.68
C ILE A 5 8.20 -4.10 -6.68
N GLY A 6 7.35 -4.31 -5.69
CA GLY A 6 6.59 -5.54 -5.52
C GLY A 6 5.74 -5.48 -4.26
N LEU A 7 4.65 -6.25 -4.27
CA LEU A 7 3.71 -6.38 -3.15
C LEU A 7 3.15 -7.80 -3.16
N HIS A 8 3.21 -8.47 -2.01
CA HIS A 8 2.56 -9.76 -1.80
C HIS A 8 1.53 -9.63 -0.68
N ILE A 9 0.33 -10.11 -0.93
CA ILE A 9 -0.76 -10.08 0.05
C ILE A 9 -1.29 -11.50 0.18
N LEU A 10 -1.43 -11.98 1.41
CA LEU A 10 -2.03 -13.27 1.72
C LEU A 10 -3.25 -13.05 2.61
N GLY A 11 -4.39 -13.63 2.24
CA GLY A 11 -5.61 -13.56 3.02
C GLY A 11 -6.84 -13.15 2.23
N ALA A 12 -7.95 -12.97 2.95
CA ALA A 12 -9.21 -12.53 2.38
C ALA A 12 -9.07 -11.14 1.74
N HIS A 13 -9.77 -10.91 0.63
CA HIS A 13 -9.78 -9.64 -0.09
C HIS A 13 -8.40 -9.18 -0.62
N SER A 14 -7.42 -10.08 -0.69
CA SER A 14 -6.10 -9.80 -1.27
C SER A 14 -6.18 -9.32 -2.73
N THR A 15 -7.11 -9.86 -3.51
CA THR A 15 -7.38 -9.43 -4.90
C THR A 15 -7.86 -7.98 -4.99
N ASP A 16 -8.57 -7.47 -3.98
CA ASP A 16 -9.04 -6.08 -3.96
C ASP A 16 -7.89 -5.14 -3.55
N LEU A 17 -7.09 -5.54 -2.56
CA LEU A 17 -5.96 -4.75 -2.04
C LEU A 17 -4.75 -4.69 -2.97
N ILE A 18 -4.47 -5.76 -3.72
CA ILE A 18 -3.30 -5.80 -4.62
C ILE A 18 -3.35 -4.68 -5.67
N HIS A 19 -4.56 -4.20 -6.00
CA HIS A 19 -4.77 -3.12 -6.95
C HIS A 19 -4.06 -1.81 -6.54
N TYR A 20 -3.98 -1.50 -5.24
CA TYR A 20 -3.23 -0.35 -4.75
C TYR A 20 -1.73 -0.46 -5.08
N GLY A 21 -1.17 -1.65 -4.89
CA GLY A 21 0.23 -1.93 -5.24
C GLY A 21 0.50 -1.80 -6.74
N ILE A 22 -0.41 -2.28 -7.58
CA ILE A 22 -0.30 -2.16 -9.04
C ILE A 22 -0.28 -0.69 -9.45
N ILE A 23 -1.26 0.11 -8.98
CA ILE A 23 -1.32 1.56 -9.29
C ILE A 23 -0.04 2.27 -8.84
N ALA A 24 0.45 1.95 -7.63
CA ALA A 24 1.65 2.55 -7.09
C ALA A 24 2.91 2.21 -7.89
N MET A 25 3.04 0.96 -8.33
CA MET A 25 4.17 0.52 -9.17
C MET A 25 4.12 1.15 -10.57
N GLU A 26 2.96 1.16 -11.23
CA GLU A 26 2.76 1.81 -12.53
C GLU A 26 3.03 3.32 -12.45
N GLY A 27 2.63 3.96 -11.35
CA GLY A 27 2.91 5.37 -11.07
C GLY A 27 4.35 5.66 -10.63
N GLY A 28 5.19 4.63 -10.45
CA GLY A 28 6.56 4.78 -9.97
C GLY A 28 6.66 5.45 -8.58
N LEU A 29 5.65 5.25 -7.73
CA LEU A 29 5.53 5.90 -6.43
C LEU A 29 6.53 5.34 -5.42
N THR A 30 7.02 6.22 -4.56
CA THR A 30 7.85 5.85 -3.41
C THR A 30 6.99 5.50 -2.19
N ILE A 31 7.52 4.69 -1.27
CA ILE A 31 6.84 4.34 -0.01
C ILE A 31 6.43 5.60 0.77
N HIS A 32 7.26 6.65 0.78
CA HIS A 32 6.95 7.92 1.45
C HIS A 32 5.73 8.61 0.84
N GLN A 33 5.65 8.66 -0.50
CA GLN A 33 4.48 9.22 -1.17
C GLN A 33 3.20 8.42 -0.91
N LEU A 34 3.31 7.11 -0.69
CA LEU A 34 2.18 6.28 -0.31
C LEU A 34 1.72 6.53 1.14
N GLN A 35 2.65 6.84 2.06
CA GLN A 35 2.33 7.21 3.45
C GLN A 35 1.53 8.52 3.51
N ASP A 36 1.80 9.46 2.60
CA ASP A 36 1.09 10.73 2.52
C ASP A 36 -0.31 10.63 1.89
N MET A 37 -0.70 9.46 1.34
CA MET A 37 -2.02 9.27 0.74
C MET A 37 -3.12 9.12 1.79
N VAL A 38 -4.28 9.72 1.51
CA VAL A 38 -5.46 9.62 2.38
C VAL A 38 -6.29 8.40 1.99
N PHE A 39 -6.43 7.47 2.92
CA PHE A 39 -7.36 6.35 2.82
C PHE A 39 -8.61 6.62 3.65
N ALA A 40 -9.76 6.20 3.14
CA ALA A 40 -11.02 6.35 3.88
C ALA A 40 -11.04 5.42 5.09
N HIS A 41 -11.51 5.94 6.23
CA HIS A 41 -11.73 5.16 7.45
C HIS A 41 -13.23 5.13 7.81
N PRO A 42 -13.79 4.02 8.31
CA PRO A 42 -13.20 2.66 8.40
C PRO A 42 -13.43 1.89 7.10
N THR A 43 -12.37 1.47 6.40
CA THR A 43 -12.51 0.71 5.15
C THR A 43 -11.42 -0.34 4.97
N LEU A 44 -11.61 -1.27 4.01
CA LEU A 44 -10.59 -2.24 3.65
C LEU A 44 -9.25 -1.58 3.24
N GLY A 45 -9.30 -0.40 2.59
CA GLY A 45 -8.10 0.31 2.13
C GLY A 45 -7.20 0.78 3.27
N GLU A 46 -7.74 0.92 4.48
CA GLU A 46 -6.95 1.21 5.69
C GLU A 46 -5.89 0.13 5.95
N LEU A 47 -6.19 -1.15 5.70
CA LEU A 47 -5.21 -2.23 5.89
C LEU A 47 -3.96 -2.02 5.03
N PHE A 48 -4.13 -1.51 3.81
CA PHE A 48 -3.00 -1.17 2.95
C PHE A 48 -2.23 0.03 3.50
N SER A 49 -2.94 1.08 3.92
CA SER A 49 -2.35 2.26 4.56
C SER A 49 -1.51 1.89 5.77
N ASP A 50 -2.05 1.09 6.69
CA ASP A 50 -1.37 0.71 7.94
C ASP A 50 -0.08 -0.07 7.67
N HIS A 51 -0.10 -0.98 6.69
CA HIS A 51 1.10 -1.74 6.29
C HIS A 51 2.13 -0.89 5.55
N VAL A 52 1.70 0.15 4.85
CA VAL A 52 2.62 1.15 4.28
C VAL A 52 3.25 2.01 5.40
N HIS A 53 2.49 2.35 6.44
CA HIS A 53 3.00 3.09 7.59
C HIS A 53 3.95 2.26 8.47
N SER A 54 3.82 0.94 8.49
CA SER A 54 4.72 0.06 9.25
C SER A 54 6.13 -0.06 8.68
N TYR A 55 6.45 0.63 7.58
CA TYR A 55 7.78 0.59 6.96
C TYR A 55 8.93 0.94 7.91
N TYR A 56 8.68 1.73 8.97
CA TYR A 56 9.68 2.11 9.97
C TYR A 56 9.64 1.30 11.26
N THR A 57 8.63 0.45 11.42
CA THR A 57 8.40 -0.34 12.63
C THR A 57 8.57 -1.82 12.29
N PHE A 58 9.73 -2.36 12.66
CA PHE A 58 9.91 -3.80 12.80
C PHE A 58 9.37 -4.27 14.14
#